data_AF-A0A954V0N4-F1
#
_entry.id   AF-A0A954V0N4-F1
#
_cell.length_a   1.000
_cell.length_b   1.000
_cell.length_c   1.000
_cell.angle_alpha   90.00
_cell.angle_beta   90.00
_cell.angle_gamma   90.00
#
_symmetry.space_group_name_H-M   'P 1'
#
loop_
_entity.id
_entity.type
_entity.pdbx_description
1 polymer ?
#
loop_
_entity_poly.entity_id
_entity_poly.type
_entity_poly.pdbx_seq_one_letter_code
_entity_poly.pdbx_strand_id
1 'polypeptide(L)'
;STAALPVRRLDSLFNRAAGRRGCSAITGAGANYDTHGGSHECRRGLPFLAEFTMRPRCAVKQSIASTAIPRGPRAFPAIHRGGVTVLEVLFATGIAVFGMVGIASLLAVAGRQASDANNWSEGQAAAQNALSDFVVRGYTNTAWWFVFNDLNPVSFPAQFENYSGAARPRGTTSGGSRTLNRHAVCIDPYFFSDPTTVENLQSAFSPSQPYRPGLFPYFQDDFNPLAPTTTLPSGNAARLLRVGLKRSLSEVPPRPLSAKAADRQFQLLDDLAITTDDDDKTLPAERVFSGGAAQGSTKGEYSWFATLCPREVTSSIEVPNAISPENLYTLSVVVCKRRDRAFYVPASGQQGPVGERVVAVTSTANFKGGSGGRVILSAARDPLNADQDISESLRAGDWVMLCREQAFPGGGLGTICRWYRVLTLDIETDISAGTSWSRNVVLDGPDWVFDFTNANPTQATLVSGVVTVVERVIPVH
;
A
#
# COMPACT_ATOMS: atom_id res chain seq x y z
N SER A 1 -39.04 33.95 -25.30
CA SER A 1 -38.50 35.13 -24.59
C SER A 1 -37.06 34.83 -24.22
N THR A 2 -36.17 35.42 -25.00
CA THR A 2 -34.71 35.25 -25.01
C THR A 2 -34.10 35.98 -23.81
N ALA A 3 -33.37 35.28 -22.93
CA ALA A 3 -32.58 35.89 -21.87
C ALA A 3 -31.09 35.62 -22.14
N ALA A 4 -30.39 36.68 -22.55
CA ALA A 4 -28.98 36.69 -22.86
C ALA A 4 -28.13 36.90 -21.59
N LEU A 5 -27.03 36.15 -21.49
CA LEU A 5 -25.96 36.32 -20.50
C LEU A 5 -25.03 37.46 -20.90
N PRO A 6 -24.49 38.27 -19.96
CA PRO A 6 -23.52 39.31 -20.29
C PRO A 6 -22.08 38.77 -20.26
N VAL A 7 -21.41 38.97 -21.40
CA VAL A 7 -19.95 38.86 -21.59
C VAL A 7 -19.28 40.04 -20.87
N ARG A 8 -18.39 39.77 -19.91
CA ARG A 8 -17.50 40.80 -19.34
C ARG A 8 -16.13 40.75 -20.01
N ARG A 9 -15.79 41.87 -20.66
CA ARG A 9 -14.48 42.22 -21.22
C ARG A 9 -13.40 42.26 -20.14
N LEU A 10 -12.28 41.63 -20.46
CA LEU A 10 -10.94 41.99 -20.00
C LEU A 10 -10.53 43.31 -20.65
N ASP A 11 -10.03 44.26 -19.86
CA ASP A 11 -8.95 45.15 -20.27
C ASP A 11 -8.34 45.93 -19.10
N SER A 12 -7.03 46.12 -19.22
CA SER A 12 -6.16 47.09 -18.53
C SER A 12 -5.75 46.79 -17.07
N LEU A 13 -4.45 46.52 -16.88
CA LEU A 13 -3.53 47.51 -16.29
C LEU A 13 -2.07 47.01 -16.35
N PHE A 14 -1.34 47.55 -17.33
CA PHE A 14 0.11 47.60 -17.38
C PHE A 14 0.55 48.90 -16.70
N ASN A 15 1.35 48.84 -15.62
CA ASN A 15 2.55 49.68 -15.44
C ASN A 15 3.26 49.52 -14.08
N ARG A 16 4.59 49.38 -14.18
CA ARG A 16 5.67 49.88 -13.32
C ARG A 16 5.70 49.53 -11.82
N ALA A 17 6.78 48.85 -11.42
CA ALA A 17 7.88 49.52 -10.71
C ALA A 17 9.13 48.63 -10.64
N ALA A 18 10.24 49.19 -11.10
CA ALA A 18 11.58 48.64 -10.99
C ALA A 18 12.22 49.04 -9.64
N GLY A 19 13.06 48.15 -9.11
CA GLY A 19 14.24 48.53 -8.34
C GLY A 19 14.10 48.54 -6.81
N ARG A 20 14.79 47.61 -6.14
CA ARG A 20 15.92 47.94 -5.25
C ARG A 20 16.66 46.67 -4.82
N ARG A 21 17.95 46.65 -5.13
CA ARG A 21 18.94 45.75 -4.54
C ARG A 21 19.18 46.19 -3.11
N GLY A 22 19.24 45.24 -2.19
CA GLY A 22 19.72 45.43 -0.82
C GLY A 22 20.59 44.25 -0.44
N CYS A 23 21.90 44.39 -0.62
CA CYS A 23 22.89 43.59 0.09
C CYS A 23 22.85 43.97 1.56
N SER A 24 22.76 42.99 2.45
CA SER A 24 23.08 43.16 3.87
C SER A 24 23.94 41.99 4.32
N ALA A 25 25.22 42.29 4.47
CA ALA A 25 26.17 41.49 5.24
C ALA A 25 25.98 41.83 6.72
N ILE A 26 25.93 40.81 7.59
CA ILE A 26 26.19 40.96 9.02
C ILE A 26 27.16 39.83 9.44
N THR A 27 28.35 40.28 9.79
CA THR A 27 29.38 39.75 10.71
C THR A 27 28.80 38.95 11.90
N GLY A 28 29.35 37.83 12.39
CA GLY A 28 30.75 37.54 12.69
C GLY A 28 31.04 37.78 14.18
N ALA A 29 31.08 36.70 14.99
CA ALA A 29 31.73 36.52 16.32
C ALA A 29 31.09 35.29 17.01
N GLY A 30 31.74 34.37 17.72
CA GLY A 30 33.12 34.10 18.11
C GLY A 30 33.13 32.70 18.76
N ALA A 31 34.12 31.85 18.46
CA ALA A 31 35.10 31.29 19.41
C ALA A 31 34.55 30.93 20.80
N ASN A 32 34.72 29.69 21.31
CA ASN A 32 35.98 29.17 21.88
C ASN A 32 35.75 28.00 22.90
N TYR A 33 36.76 27.09 22.99
CA TYR A 33 37.11 26.11 24.07
C TYR A 33 36.15 24.92 24.35
N ASP A 34 36.59 23.70 24.72
CA ASP A 34 37.85 22.95 24.59
C ASP A 34 37.62 21.49 25.09
N THR A 35 38.48 20.61 24.59
CA THR A 35 39.06 19.37 25.17
C THR A 35 38.44 18.63 26.37
N HIS A 36 38.21 17.31 26.17
CA HIS A 36 38.74 16.13 26.88
C HIS A 36 37.80 14.96 26.56
N GLY A 37 38.20 13.74 26.17
CA GLY A 37 39.36 12.93 26.54
C GLY A 37 38.78 11.58 27.00
N GLY A 38 39.12 10.46 26.35
CA GLY A 38 38.59 9.15 26.78
C GLY A 38 38.70 8.03 25.76
N SER A 39 39.93 7.68 25.40
CA SER A 39 40.27 6.43 24.72
C SER A 39 39.98 5.22 25.61
N HIS A 40 39.08 4.32 25.19
CA HIS A 40 39.10 2.93 25.62
C HIS A 40 39.05 2.00 24.42
N GLU A 41 40.24 1.58 24.05
CA GLU A 41 40.58 0.44 23.23
C GLU A 41 40.14 -0.85 23.96
N CYS A 42 39.27 -1.65 23.34
CA CYS A 42 39.05 -3.02 23.76
C CYS A 42 38.97 -3.93 22.52
N ARG A 43 40.13 -4.49 22.18
CA ARG A 43 40.32 -5.62 21.28
C ARG A 43 39.66 -6.87 21.85
N ARG A 44 38.96 -7.60 20.98
CA ARG A 44 38.68 -9.06 20.91
C ARG A 44 37.39 -9.16 20.11
N GLY A 45 37.25 -9.89 19.02
CA GLY A 45 38.00 -11.00 18.45
C GLY A 45 36.99 -11.65 17.51
N LEU A 46 37.15 -11.41 16.21
CA LEU A 46 36.48 -12.21 15.18
C LEU A 46 37.00 -13.64 15.28
N PRO A 47 36.16 -14.66 15.08
CA PRO A 47 36.04 -15.15 13.71
C PRO A 47 34.63 -15.61 13.36
N PHE A 48 34.20 -15.37 12.11
CA PHE A 48 33.52 -16.35 11.26
C PHE A 48 33.04 -15.64 9.98
N LEU A 49 33.95 -15.50 9.01
CA LEU A 49 33.56 -15.36 7.61
C LEU A 49 33.49 -16.78 7.05
N ALA A 50 32.27 -17.35 7.02
CA ALA A 50 31.99 -18.52 6.20
C ALA A 50 31.84 -18.03 4.75
N GLU A 51 32.97 -18.01 4.06
CA GLU A 51 33.09 -17.80 2.63
C GLU A 51 32.38 -18.94 1.89
N PHE A 52 31.17 -18.68 1.41
CA PHE A 52 30.41 -19.63 0.59
C PHE A 52 30.97 -19.61 -0.85
N THR A 53 32.17 -20.18 -1.03
CA THR A 53 32.66 -20.52 -2.37
C THR A 53 31.79 -21.64 -2.93
N MET A 54 30.90 -21.32 -3.87
CA MET A 54 30.28 -22.31 -4.74
C MET A 54 31.37 -22.99 -5.55
N ARG A 55 31.79 -24.17 -5.10
CA ARG A 55 32.59 -25.09 -5.91
C ARG A 55 31.69 -25.62 -7.03
N PRO A 56 32.06 -25.47 -8.32
CA PRO A 56 31.35 -26.16 -9.39
C PRO A 56 31.53 -27.66 -9.18
N ARG A 57 30.44 -28.37 -8.92
CA ARG A 57 30.47 -29.83 -8.86
C ARG A 57 30.92 -30.33 -10.23
N CYS A 58 32.04 -31.06 -10.20
CA CYS A 58 32.64 -31.78 -11.30
C CYS A 58 31.58 -32.48 -12.14
N ALA A 59 31.67 -32.26 -13.46
CA ALA A 59 31.10 -33.11 -14.47
C ALA A 59 31.43 -34.57 -14.15
N VAL A 60 30.40 -35.37 -13.89
CA VAL A 60 30.51 -36.82 -13.96
C VAL A 60 30.68 -37.16 -15.43
N LYS A 61 31.94 -37.29 -15.86
CA LYS A 61 32.31 -38.03 -17.07
C LYS A 61 31.83 -39.46 -16.86
N GLN A 62 30.65 -39.80 -17.37
CA GLN A 62 30.29 -41.18 -17.63
C GLN A 62 31.25 -41.69 -18.71
N SER A 63 32.30 -42.37 -18.25
CA SER A 63 33.14 -43.25 -19.06
C SER A 63 32.24 -44.40 -19.55
N ILE A 64 31.60 -44.20 -20.69
CA ILE A 64 30.98 -45.29 -21.45
C ILE A 64 32.14 -46.13 -21.96
N ALA A 65 32.36 -47.28 -21.31
CA ALA A 65 33.23 -48.31 -21.82
C ALA A 65 32.72 -48.73 -23.20
N SER A 66 33.48 -48.36 -24.22
CA SER A 66 33.28 -48.80 -25.60
C SER A 66 33.65 -50.28 -25.69
N THR A 67 32.70 -51.14 -25.34
CA THR A 67 32.77 -52.57 -25.60
C THR A 67 32.59 -52.78 -27.09
N ALA A 68 33.69 -53.07 -27.79
CA ALA A 68 33.70 -53.41 -29.20
C ALA A 68 32.90 -54.70 -29.43
N ILE A 69 31.67 -54.55 -29.95
CA ILE A 69 30.84 -55.66 -30.41
C ILE A 69 31.35 -56.08 -31.80
N PRO A 70 31.63 -57.39 -32.03
CA PRO A 70 32.12 -57.88 -33.31
C PRO A 70 31.07 -57.69 -34.42
N ARG A 71 31.47 -56.97 -35.48
CA ARG A 71 30.70 -56.82 -36.73
C ARG A 71 30.72 -58.14 -37.51
N GLY A 72 29.79 -59.03 -37.18
CA GLY A 72 29.35 -60.07 -38.11
C GLY A 72 28.31 -59.50 -39.09
N PRO A 73 28.35 -59.83 -40.39
CA PRO A 73 27.32 -59.44 -41.35
C PRO A 73 26.03 -60.22 -41.05
N ARG A 74 25.22 -59.71 -40.13
CA ARG A 74 23.84 -60.16 -39.97
C ARG A 74 23.02 -59.51 -41.08
N ALA A 75 22.62 -60.32 -42.06
CA ALA A 75 21.57 -59.98 -42.99
C ALA A 75 20.34 -59.56 -42.18
N PHE A 76 20.00 -58.28 -42.20
CA PHE A 76 18.76 -57.79 -41.61
C PHE A 76 17.61 -58.46 -42.38
N PRO A 77 16.72 -59.22 -41.72
CA PRO A 77 15.52 -59.71 -42.38
C PRO A 77 14.76 -58.50 -42.92
N ALA A 78 14.32 -58.58 -44.17
CA ALA A 78 13.51 -57.55 -44.80
C ALA A 78 12.35 -57.21 -43.87
N ILE A 79 12.40 -56.03 -43.26
CA ILE A 79 11.34 -55.53 -42.39
C ILE A 79 10.11 -55.42 -43.28
N HIS A 80 9.20 -56.39 -43.12
CA HIS A 80 7.86 -56.30 -43.65
C HIS A 80 7.28 -54.99 -43.12
N ARG A 81 7.03 -54.04 -44.02
CA ARG A 81 6.29 -52.82 -43.72
C ARG A 81 4.87 -53.24 -43.32
N GLY A 82 4.66 -53.43 -42.01
CA GLY A 82 3.33 -53.61 -41.46
C GLY A 82 2.50 -52.40 -41.86
N GLY A 83 1.35 -52.62 -42.49
CA GLY A 83 0.42 -51.54 -42.80
C GLY A 83 0.04 -50.83 -41.50
N VAL A 84 0.20 -49.51 -41.46
CA VAL A 84 -0.25 -48.68 -40.33
C VAL A 84 -1.76 -48.79 -40.27
N THR A 85 -2.30 -49.23 -39.13
CA THR A 85 -3.75 -49.37 -38.98
C THR A 85 -4.38 -47.99 -38.76
N VAL A 86 -5.60 -47.79 -39.29
CA VAL A 86 -6.35 -46.54 -39.08
C VAL A 86 -6.53 -46.25 -37.58
N LEU A 87 -6.69 -47.31 -36.77
CA LEU A 87 -6.85 -47.20 -35.31
C LEU A 87 -5.59 -46.62 -34.64
N GLU A 88 -4.40 -47.00 -35.10
CA GLU A 88 -3.13 -46.49 -34.58
C GLU A 88 -2.93 -45.01 -34.90
N VAL A 89 -3.31 -44.57 -36.11
CA VAL A 89 -3.29 -43.15 -36.49
C VAL A 89 -4.30 -42.34 -35.68
N LEU A 90 -5.51 -42.87 -35.46
CA LEU A 90 -6.53 -42.21 -34.64
C LEU A 90 -6.08 -42.07 -33.17
N PHE A 91 -5.43 -43.08 -32.62
CA PHE A 91 -4.89 -43.01 -31.26
C PHE A 91 -3.74 -42.00 -31.16
N ALA A 92 -2.81 -42.01 -32.13
CA ALA A 92 -1.70 -41.08 -32.18
C ALA A 92 -2.17 -39.61 -32.32
N THR A 93 -3.15 -39.37 -33.19
CA THR A 93 -3.75 -38.03 -33.35
C THR A 93 -4.51 -37.60 -32.10
N GLY A 94 -5.24 -38.51 -31.44
CA GLY A 94 -5.87 -38.25 -30.15
C GLY A 94 -4.87 -37.78 -29.08
N ILE A 95 -3.78 -38.53 -28.88
CA ILE A 95 -2.71 -38.15 -27.94
C ILE A 95 -2.09 -36.80 -28.32
N ALA A 96 -1.82 -36.56 -29.61
CA ALA A 96 -1.26 -35.30 -30.06
C ALA A 96 -2.18 -34.11 -29.76
N VAL A 97 -3.49 -34.24 -30.01
CA VAL A 97 -4.48 -33.19 -29.71
C VAL A 97 -4.58 -32.94 -28.21
N PHE A 98 -4.67 -33.97 -27.37
CA PHE A 98 -4.68 -33.80 -25.91
C PHE A 98 -3.38 -33.20 -25.38
N GLY A 99 -2.23 -33.59 -25.95
CA GLY A 99 -0.92 -33.01 -25.61
C GLY A 99 -0.84 -31.52 -25.95
N MET A 100 -1.31 -31.11 -27.14
CA MET A 100 -1.35 -29.71 -27.55
C MET A 100 -2.31 -28.88 -26.68
N VAL A 101 -3.49 -29.41 -26.34
CA VAL A 101 -4.44 -28.74 -25.43
C VAL A 101 -3.84 -28.60 -24.02
N GLY A 102 -3.11 -29.60 -23.54
CA GLY A 102 -2.40 -29.55 -22.26
C GLY A 102 -1.31 -28.47 -22.21
N ILE A 103 -0.53 -28.30 -23.29
CA ILE A 103 0.49 -27.25 -23.36
C ILE A 103 -0.18 -25.86 -23.47
N ALA A 104 -1.26 -25.74 -24.24
CA ALA A 104 -1.97 -24.48 -24.40
C ALA A 104 -2.54 -23.95 -23.06
N SER A 105 -3.02 -24.83 -22.17
CA SER A 105 -3.52 -24.41 -20.84
C SER A 105 -2.40 -23.93 -19.91
N LEU A 106 -1.20 -24.53 -20.00
CA LEU A 106 -0.03 -24.09 -19.23
C LEU A 106 0.49 -22.73 -19.68
N LEU A 107 0.41 -22.40 -20.97
CA LEU A 107 0.87 -21.09 -21.49
C LEU A 107 0.10 -19.92 -20.87
N ALA A 108 -1.22 -20.06 -20.69
CA ALA A 108 -2.03 -19.01 -20.07
C ALA A 108 -1.65 -18.80 -18.59
N VAL A 109 -1.40 -19.89 -17.85
CA VAL A 109 -0.98 -19.83 -16.44
C VAL A 109 0.43 -19.23 -16.32
N ALA A 110 1.36 -19.66 -17.16
CA ALA A 110 2.72 -19.12 -17.19
C ALA A 110 2.73 -17.62 -17.53
N GLY A 111 1.91 -17.19 -18.50
CA GLY A 111 1.76 -15.77 -18.84
C GLY A 111 1.28 -14.92 -17.66
N ARG A 112 0.29 -15.41 -16.91
CA ARG A 112 -0.19 -14.73 -15.70
C ARG A 112 0.88 -14.67 -14.61
N GLN A 113 1.53 -15.79 -14.32
CA GLN A 113 2.61 -15.84 -13.30
C GLN A 113 3.79 -14.94 -13.67
N ALA A 114 4.16 -14.87 -14.96
CA ALA A 114 5.21 -13.98 -15.44
C ALA A 114 4.81 -12.51 -15.28
N SER A 115 3.56 -12.14 -15.60
CA SER A 115 3.03 -10.80 -15.36
C SER A 115 3.04 -10.44 -13.88
N ASP A 116 2.59 -11.35 -13.00
CA ASP A 116 2.57 -11.12 -11.56
C ASP A 116 3.99 -10.98 -10.98
N ALA A 117 4.94 -11.78 -11.47
CA ALA A 117 6.36 -11.66 -11.10
C ALA A 117 6.97 -10.33 -11.54
N ASN A 118 6.66 -9.85 -12.75
CA ASN A 118 7.10 -8.54 -13.23
C ASN A 118 6.51 -7.41 -12.39
N ASN A 119 5.19 -7.45 -12.13
CA ASN A 119 4.53 -6.48 -11.26
C ASN A 119 5.18 -6.43 -9.87
N TRP A 120 5.54 -7.59 -9.31
CA TRP A 120 6.19 -7.66 -8.00
C TRP A 120 7.61 -7.09 -8.01
N SER A 121 8.40 -7.39 -9.05
CA SER A 121 9.75 -6.84 -9.21
C SER A 121 9.73 -5.31 -9.40
N GLU A 122 8.85 -4.81 -10.27
CA GLU A 122 8.64 -3.37 -10.49
C GLU A 122 8.16 -2.69 -9.22
N GLY A 123 7.15 -3.27 -8.56
CA GLY A 123 6.62 -2.78 -7.29
C GLY A 123 7.71 -2.69 -6.22
N GLN A 124 8.56 -3.71 -6.10
CA GLN A 124 9.62 -3.74 -5.09
C GLN A 124 10.67 -2.65 -5.33
N ALA A 125 11.12 -2.48 -6.58
CA ALA A 125 12.05 -1.39 -6.93
C ALA A 125 11.40 -0.01 -6.66
N ALA A 126 10.14 0.13 -7.05
CA ALA A 126 9.33 1.31 -6.80
C ALA A 126 9.22 1.66 -5.31
N ALA A 127 8.96 0.67 -4.45
CA ALA A 127 8.81 0.89 -3.01
C ALA A 127 10.12 1.33 -2.36
N GLN A 128 11.26 0.78 -2.77
CA GLN A 128 12.57 1.21 -2.27
C GLN A 128 12.89 2.66 -2.68
N ASN A 129 12.57 3.03 -3.92
CA ASN A 129 12.72 4.39 -4.41
C ASN A 129 11.81 5.37 -3.65
N ALA A 130 10.54 5.01 -3.46
CA ALA A 130 9.57 5.78 -2.69
C ALA A 130 9.98 5.95 -1.22
N LEU A 131 10.50 4.89 -0.59
CA LEU A 131 11.03 4.94 0.78
C LEU A 131 12.22 5.89 0.90
N SER A 132 13.16 5.85 -0.05
CA SER A 132 14.29 6.77 -0.10
C SER A 132 13.82 8.22 -0.28
N ASP A 133 12.93 8.45 -1.24
CA ASP A 133 12.37 9.77 -1.53
C ASP A 133 11.62 10.35 -0.33
N PHE A 134 10.85 9.54 0.39
CA PHE A 134 10.16 9.93 1.61
C PHE A 134 11.12 10.47 2.68
N VAL A 135 12.24 9.78 2.91
CA VAL A 135 13.26 10.18 3.88
C VAL A 135 14.04 11.41 3.39
N VAL A 136 14.47 11.42 2.13
CA VAL A 136 15.26 12.52 1.55
C VAL A 136 14.49 13.83 1.54
N ARG A 137 13.17 13.78 1.30
CA ARG A 137 12.30 14.97 1.34
C ARG A 137 11.98 15.45 2.76
N GLY A 138 12.34 14.67 3.79
CA GLY A 138 12.08 15.01 5.17
C GLY A 138 10.58 14.95 5.52
N TYR A 139 9.82 14.06 4.87
CA TYR A 139 8.40 13.85 5.21
C TYR A 139 8.19 13.22 6.59
N THR A 140 9.27 12.87 7.28
CA THR A 140 9.29 12.52 8.71
C THR A 140 9.08 13.70 9.64
N ASN A 141 9.26 14.93 9.15
CA ASN A 141 9.03 16.15 9.91
C ASN A 141 7.54 16.51 9.86
N THR A 142 6.91 16.46 11.02
CA THR A 142 5.47 16.76 11.22
C THR A 142 5.09 18.19 10.82
N ALA A 143 6.05 19.12 10.69
CA ALA A 143 5.81 20.46 10.19
C ALA A 143 5.30 20.49 8.73
N TRP A 144 5.56 19.44 7.94
CA TRP A 144 5.01 19.30 6.59
C TRP A 144 3.56 18.84 6.57
N TRP A 145 3.05 18.34 7.70
CA TRP A 145 1.78 17.67 7.76
C TRP A 145 0.64 18.64 8.04
N PHE A 146 -0.46 18.45 7.35
CA PHE A 146 -1.73 19.07 7.70
C PHE A 146 -2.80 18.01 7.79
N VAL A 147 -3.81 18.29 8.60
CA VAL A 147 -4.98 17.43 8.78
C VAL A 147 -6.22 18.15 8.31
N PHE A 148 -7.18 17.38 7.82
CA PHE A 148 -8.50 17.88 7.55
C PHE A 148 -9.34 17.81 8.83
N ASN A 149 -9.77 18.96 9.35
CA ASN A 149 -10.66 19.05 10.49
C ASN A 149 -12.11 18.80 10.05
N ASP A 150 -12.52 17.54 10.15
CA ASP A 150 -13.90 17.11 9.90
C ASP A 150 -14.84 17.29 11.12
N LEU A 151 -14.35 17.86 12.23
CA LEU A 151 -15.17 18.09 13.43
C LEU A 151 -16.06 19.32 13.29
N ASN A 152 -15.64 20.28 12.48
CA ASN A 152 -16.36 21.54 12.30
C ASN A 152 -16.68 21.73 10.81
N PRO A 153 -17.91 21.43 10.36
CA PRO A 153 -18.33 21.58 8.97
C PRO A 153 -18.52 23.06 8.61
N VAL A 154 -17.42 23.82 8.57
CA VAL A 154 -17.37 25.18 7.99
C VAL A 154 -16.82 25.06 6.58
N SER A 155 -17.17 26.00 5.69
CA SER A 155 -16.79 25.99 4.27
C SER A 155 -15.32 25.62 4.00
N PHE A 156 -15.11 24.57 3.19
CA PHE A 156 -13.81 24.25 2.59
C PHE A 156 -13.23 25.47 1.85
N PRO A 157 -11.92 25.79 1.91
CA PRO A 157 -10.79 25.04 2.48
C PRO A 157 -10.41 25.44 3.92
N ALA A 158 -11.26 26.15 4.66
CA ALA A 158 -10.91 26.70 5.99
C ALA A 158 -10.71 25.64 7.09
N GLN A 159 -10.80 24.35 6.75
CA GLN A 159 -10.76 23.20 7.66
C GLN A 159 -9.39 22.53 7.72
N PHE A 160 -8.39 23.01 6.97
CA PHE A 160 -7.03 22.46 7.08
C PHE A 160 -6.28 23.09 8.25
N GLU A 161 -5.84 22.25 9.16
CA GLU A 161 -5.07 22.66 10.33
C GLU A 161 -3.67 22.08 10.26
N ASN A 162 -2.71 22.84 10.81
CA ASN A 162 -1.38 22.30 11.05
C ASN A 162 -1.52 21.10 11.97
N TYR A 163 -0.86 19.99 11.64
CA TYR A 163 -0.79 18.88 12.55
C TYR A 163 -0.07 19.32 13.84
N SER A 164 -0.80 19.35 14.95
CA SER A 164 -0.31 19.82 16.25
C SER A 164 -0.15 18.68 17.26
N GLY A 165 -0.29 17.42 16.83
CA GLY A 165 -0.41 16.25 17.71
C GLY A 165 -1.73 16.19 18.51
N ALA A 166 -2.46 17.31 18.60
CA ALA A 166 -3.71 17.42 19.35
C ALA A 166 -4.99 17.16 18.53
N ALA A 167 -4.86 16.80 17.25
CA ALA A 167 -5.99 16.45 16.41
C ALA A 167 -6.69 15.21 16.97
N ARG A 168 -7.90 15.38 17.51
CA ARG A 168 -8.66 14.31 18.14
C ARG A 168 -9.53 13.59 17.11
N PRO A 169 -9.38 12.27 16.90
CA PRO A 169 -10.43 11.47 16.31
C PRO A 169 -11.69 11.60 17.17
N ARG A 170 -12.82 12.00 16.56
CA ARG A 170 -14.13 12.13 17.20
C ARG A 170 -14.64 10.75 17.60
N GLY A 171 -14.33 10.32 18.82
CA GLY A 171 -14.87 9.07 19.34
C GLY A 171 -14.77 8.90 20.86
N THR A 172 -14.15 9.83 21.59
CA THR A 172 -14.07 9.72 23.05
C THR A 172 -15.15 10.60 23.67
N THR A 173 -16.41 10.20 23.55
CA THR A 173 -17.48 10.69 24.45
C THR A 173 -17.27 10.20 25.89
N SER A 174 -16.45 9.17 26.09
CA SER A 174 -15.91 8.78 27.40
C SER A 174 -14.47 9.32 27.54
N GLY A 175 -14.15 9.94 28.69
CA GLY A 175 -12.94 10.75 28.94
C GLY A 175 -11.57 10.07 28.88
N GLY A 176 -11.35 9.09 28.01
CA GLY A 176 -10.03 8.59 27.67
C GLY A 176 -9.31 9.58 26.77
N SER A 177 -8.53 10.48 27.34
CA SER A 177 -7.60 11.31 26.55
C SER A 177 -6.67 10.37 25.76
N ARG A 178 -6.84 10.27 24.44
CA ARG A 178 -5.76 9.75 23.59
C ARG A 178 -4.54 10.63 23.86
N THR A 179 -3.43 10.03 24.23
CA THR A 179 -2.21 10.78 24.56
C THR A 179 -1.74 11.50 23.29
N LEU A 180 -1.54 12.81 23.39
CA LEU A 180 -1.35 13.76 22.29
C LEU A 180 -0.11 13.51 21.40
N ASN A 181 0.67 12.45 21.67
CA ASN A 181 2.02 12.30 21.13
C ASN A 181 2.22 11.06 20.24
N ARG A 182 1.21 10.20 20.02
CA ARG A 182 1.38 8.92 19.29
C ARG A 182 0.16 8.49 18.48
N HIS A 183 -0.11 9.18 17.38
CA HIS A 183 -1.15 8.78 16.43
C HIS A 183 -0.56 7.97 15.28
N ALA A 184 -1.22 6.89 14.89
CA ALA A 184 -0.98 6.28 13.60
C ALA A 184 -1.51 7.19 12.50
N VAL A 185 -0.73 7.38 11.44
CA VAL A 185 -1.00 8.35 10.38
C VAL A 185 -0.88 7.69 9.00
N CYS A 186 -1.80 8.00 8.09
CA CYS A 186 -1.67 7.70 6.68
C CYS A 186 -1.36 9.01 5.92
N ILE A 187 -0.18 9.11 5.34
CA ILE A 187 0.24 10.23 4.51
C ILE A 187 -0.17 9.92 3.07
N ASP A 188 -1.22 10.58 2.63
CA ASP A 188 -1.85 10.35 1.32
C ASP A 188 -2.17 11.68 0.63
N PRO A 189 -1.21 12.27 -0.09
CA PRO A 189 -1.39 13.58 -0.69
C PRO A 189 -2.33 13.56 -1.89
N TYR A 190 -2.54 12.40 -2.53
CA TYR A 190 -3.46 12.30 -3.66
C TYR A 190 -4.90 12.59 -3.23
N PHE A 191 -5.31 12.06 -2.09
CA PHE A 191 -6.68 12.17 -1.57
C PHE A 191 -7.17 13.62 -1.52
N PHE A 192 -6.39 14.54 -0.95
CA PHE A 192 -6.78 15.95 -0.85
C PHE A 192 -6.45 16.78 -2.10
N SER A 193 -5.67 16.24 -3.02
CA SER A 193 -5.27 16.93 -4.26
C SER A 193 -6.25 16.70 -5.42
N ASP A 194 -7.04 15.62 -5.33
CA ASP A 194 -7.99 15.22 -6.36
C ASP A 194 -9.25 16.10 -6.33
N PRO A 195 -9.59 16.79 -7.43
CA PRO A 195 -10.77 17.66 -7.48
C PRO A 195 -12.09 16.94 -7.20
N THR A 196 -12.23 15.69 -7.67
CA THR A 196 -13.48 14.94 -7.49
C THR A 196 -13.71 14.59 -6.03
N THR A 197 -12.63 14.23 -5.33
CA THR A 197 -12.64 14.05 -3.88
C THR A 197 -13.07 15.33 -3.19
N VAL A 198 -12.46 16.48 -3.51
CA VAL A 198 -12.81 17.77 -2.90
C VAL A 198 -14.30 18.12 -3.10
N GLU A 199 -14.86 17.86 -4.28
CA GLU A 199 -16.27 18.07 -4.57
C GLU A 199 -17.17 17.14 -3.75
N ASN A 200 -16.82 15.85 -3.66
CA ASN A 200 -17.55 14.86 -2.88
C ASN A 200 -17.46 15.09 -1.37
N LEU A 201 -16.33 15.64 -0.89
CA LEU A 201 -16.19 16.06 0.50
C LEU A 201 -17.28 17.09 0.84
N GLN A 202 -17.51 18.09 0.00
CA GLN A 202 -18.48 19.15 0.29
C GLN A 202 -19.92 18.65 0.42
N SER A 203 -20.30 17.60 -0.32
CA SER A 203 -21.65 17.03 -0.32
C SER A 203 -21.88 15.93 0.73
N ALA A 204 -20.80 15.32 1.25
CA ALA A 204 -20.86 14.14 2.11
C ALA A 204 -20.85 14.42 3.62
N PHE A 205 -20.63 15.65 4.08
CA PHE A 205 -20.54 15.93 5.52
C PHE A 205 -21.92 15.96 6.20
N SER A 206 -22.42 14.78 6.55
CA SER A 206 -23.40 14.64 7.63
C SER A 206 -22.82 13.73 8.72
N PRO A 207 -22.97 14.07 10.01
CA PRO A 207 -22.57 13.17 11.11
C PRO A 207 -23.29 11.82 11.06
N SER A 208 -24.39 11.71 10.30
CA SER A 208 -25.12 10.46 10.07
C SER A 208 -24.53 9.58 8.95
N GLN A 209 -23.53 10.05 8.20
CA GLN A 209 -22.90 9.25 7.14
C GLN A 209 -21.78 8.38 7.71
N PRO A 210 -21.62 7.12 7.27
CA PRO A 210 -20.59 6.22 7.78
C PRO A 210 -19.16 6.61 7.39
N TYR A 211 -18.97 7.73 6.69
CA TYR A 211 -17.69 8.15 6.12
C TYR A 211 -17.09 9.34 6.85
N ARG A 212 -15.76 9.29 7.02
CA ARG A 212 -14.96 10.32 7.67
C ARG A 212 -13.63 10.51 6.92
N PRO A 213 -13.51 11.54 6.09
CA PRO A 213 -12.39 11.71 5.16
C PRO A 213 -11.07 12.12 5.83
N GLY A 214 -11.13 12.64 7.06
CA GLY A 214 -9.94 12.86 7.89
C GLY A 214 -9.28 11.56 8.37
N LEU A 215 -9.87 10.39 8.09
CA LEU A 215 -9.36 9.08 8.49
C LEU A 215 -8.96 8.21 7.30
N PHE A 216 -8.10 7.24 7.58
CA PHE A 216 -7.75 6.15 6.70
C PHE A 216 -7.95 4.81 7.43
N PRO A 217 -8.72 3.87 6.85
CA PRO A 217 -9.65 4.11 5.75
C PRO A 217 -10.73 5.12 6.17
N TYR A 218 -11.39 5.79 5.22
CA TYR A 218 -12.29 6.92 5.49
C TYR A 218 -13.68 6.53 6.04
N PHE A 219 -13.73 5.54 6.91
CA PHE A 219 -14.93 5.18 7.66
C PHE A 219 -14.90 5.86 9.02
N GLN A 220 -16.08 6.13 9.59
CA GLN A 220 -16.21 6.57 10.96
C GLN A 220 -15.56 5.58 11.95
N ASP A 221 -15.17 6.10 13.12
CA ASP A 221 -14.54 5.33 14.19
C ASP A 221 -15.50 4.24 14.73
N ASP A 222 -16.80 4.46 14.70
CA ASP A 222 -17.83 3.50 15.14
C ASP A 222 -18.45 2.69 14.00
N PHE A 223 -17.89 2.77 12.78
CA PHE A 223 -18.42 2.02 11.63
C PHE A 223 -18.36 0.51 11.85
N ASN A 224 -19.53 -0.16 11.78
CA ASN A 224 -19.63 -1.60 11.90
C ASN A 224 -19.61 -2.29 10.52
N PRO A 225 -18.51 -2.96 10.11
CA PRO A 225 -18.45 -3.62 8.82
C PRO A 225 -19.37 -4.84 8.71
N LEU A 226 -19.88 -5.39 9.82
CA LEU A 226 -20.83 -6.51 9.80
C LEU A 226 -22.29 -6.06 9.66
N ALA A 227 -22.58 -4.80 9.96
CA ALA A 227 -23.90 -4.19 9.83
C ALA A 227 -23.76 -2.67 9.64
N PRO A 228 -23.52 -2.20 8.39
CA PRO A 228 -23.20 -0.79 8.08
C PRO A 228 -24.21 0.25 8.55
N THR A 229 -25.45 -0.16 8.84
CA THR A 229 -26.52 0.70 9.37
C THR A 229 -26.48 0.87 10.89
N THR A 230 -25.57 0.17 11.56
CA THR A 230 -25.41 0.18 13.02
C THR A 230 -24.02 0.66 13.40
N THR A 231 -23.92 1.24 14.59
CA THR A 231 -22.62 1.56 15.20
C THR A 231 -22.03 0.30 15.84
N LEU A 232 -20.71 0.23 15.95
CA LEU A 232 -20.02 -0.84 16.68
C LEU A 232 -20.55 -0.91 18.12
N PRO A 233 -20.95 -2.09 18.62
CA PRO A 233 -21.51 -2.23 19.96
C PRO A 233 -20.49 -2.01 21.08
N SER A 234 -19.19 -2.15 20.79
CA SER A 234 -18.10 -1.95 21.75
C SER A 234 -16.88 -1.31 21.10
N GLY A 235 -16.54 -0.11 21.58
CA GLY A 235 -15.28 0.56 21.28
C GLY A 235 -15.21 1.27 19.92
N ASN A 236 -14.17 2.08 19.77
CA ASN A 236 -13.81 2.69 18.51
C ASN A 236 -12.96 1.71 17.70
N ALA A 237 -13.25 1.63 16.41
CA ALA A 237 -12.39 0.98 15.46
C ALA A 237 -11.06 1.71 15.34
N ALA A 238 -10.00 0.94 15.21
CA ALA A 238 -8.68 1.47 14.93
C ALA A 238 -8.64 2.11 13.53
N ARG A 239 -8.28 3.39 13.47
CA ARG A 239 -8.16 4.18 12.24
C ARG A 239 -6.86 4.96 12.27
N LEU A 240 -6.26 5.15 11.10
CA LEU A 240 -5.15 6.07 10.95
C LEU A 240 -5.71 7.45 10.67
N LEU A 241 -5.06 8.48 11.20
CA LEU A 241 -5.35 9.85 10.80
C LEU A 241 -4.84 10.06 9.38
N ARG A 242 -5.69 10.52 8.46
CA ARG A 242 -5.22 10.86 7.11
C ARG A 242 -4.60 12.26 7.14
N VAL A 243 -3.37 12.33 6.68
CA VAL A 243 -2.55 13.54 6.64
C VAL A 243 -2.18 13.84 5.20
N GLY A 244 -2.29 15.10 4.83
CA GLY A 244 -1.72 15.61 3.58
C GLY A 244 -0.40 16.34 3.82
N LEU A 245 0.29 16.65 2.72
CA LEU A 245 1.54 17.41 2.75
C LEU A 245 1.32 18.86 2.29
N LYS A 246 1.93 19.80 3.00
CA LYS A 246 1.88 21.22 2.66
C LYS A 246 2.69 21.50 1.40
N ARG A 247 2.22 22.49 0.62
CA ARG A 247 3.00 23.04 -0.49
C ARG A 247 4.24 23.80 -0.03
N SER A 248 4.14 24.53 1.09
CA SER A 248 5.25 25.26 1.72
C SER A 248 5.14 25.19 3.24
N LEU A 249 6.28 25.12 3.93
CA LEU A 249 6.35 25.13 5.40
C LEU A 249 5.85 26.46 6.02
N SER A 250 5.91 27.56 5.26
CA SER A 250 5.53 28.90 5.74
C SER A 250 4.08 29.26 5.46
N GLU A 251 3.29 28.35 4.87
CA GLU A 251 1.94 28.66 4.40
C GLU A 251 0.90 28.58 5.53
N VAL A 252 0.14 29.68 5.72
CA VAL A 252 -0.94 29.79 6.71
C VAL A 252 -2.16 30.47 6.05
N PRO A 253 -3.34 29.81 5.96
CA PRO A 253 -3.61 28.42 6.35
C PRO A 253 -2.89 27.41 5.43
N PRO A 254 -2.61 26.18 5.91
CA PRO A 254 -1.95 25.17 5.09
C PRO A 254 -2.80 24.81 3.87
N ARG A 255 -2.16 24.66 2.72
CA ARG A 255 -2.82 24.21 1.48
C ARG A 255 -2.29 22.84 1.05
N PRO A 256 -3.18 21.96 0.54
CA PRO A 256 -2.76 20.69 -0.03
C PRO A 256 -1.84 20.91 -1.23
N LEU A 257 -0.96 19.93 -1.49
CA LEU A 257 -0.26 19.85 -2.76
C LEU A 257 -1.27 19.87 -3.92
N SER A 258 -0.96 20.63 -4.98
CA SER A 258 -1.75 20.56 -6.21
C SER A 258 -1.65 19.16 -6.81
N ALA A 259 -2.70 18.68 -7.51
CA ALA A 259 -2.70 17.37 -8.17
C ALA A 259 -1.41 17.11 -8.99
N LYS A 260 -0.97 18.07 -9.82
CA LYS A 260 0.28 17.96 -10.60
C LYS A 260 1.55 17.82 -9.76
N ALA A 261 1.56 18.40 -8.55
CA ALA A 261 2.69 18.28 -7.63
C ALA A 261 2.66 16.91 -6.91
N ALA A 262 1.46 16.44 -6.55
CA ALA A 262 1.26 15.09 -6.03
C ALA A 262 1.65 14.05 -7.08
N ASP A 263 1.25 14.21 -8.35
CA ASP A 263 1.67 13.35 -9.47
C ASP A 263 3.19 13.25 -9.55
N ARG A 264 3.90 14.38 -9.55
CA ARG A 264 5.36 14.38 -9.66
C ARG A 264 6.09 13.74 -8.48
N GLN A 265 5.49 13.74 -7.29
CA GLN A 265 6.14 13.28 -6.05
C GLN A 265 5.73 11.86 -5.66
N PHE A 266 4.48 11.49 -5.91
CA PHE A 266 3.88 10.24 -5.44
C PHE A 266 3.51 9.28 -6.59
N GLN A 267 3.71 9.69 -7.84
CA GLN A 267 3.74 8.76 -8.98
C GLN A 267 5.17 8.30 -9.23
N LEU A 268 5.32 7.06 -9.65
CA LEU A 268 6.64 6.54 -10.02
C LEU A 268 7.05 7.05 -11.40
N LEU A 269 8.21 7.69 -11.44
CA LEU A 269 8.78 8.25 -12.68
C LEU A 269 9.41 7.19 -13.59
N ASP A 270 9.72 6.01 -13.04
CA ASP A 270 10.34 4.91 -13.79
C ASP A 270 9.32 4.02 -14.50
N ASP A 271 8.03 4.34 -14.38
CA ASP A 271 6.96 3.72 -15.15
C ASP A 271 6.91 4.36 -16.54
N LEU A 272 7.90 4.03 -17.36
CA LEU A 272 8.06 4.57 -18.71
C LEU A 272 6.86 4.18 -19.57
N ALA A 273 6.21 5.19 -20.15
CA ALA A 273 5.20 4.95 -21.18
C ALA A 273 5.89 4.37 -22.40
N ILE A 274 5.65 3.09 -22.62
CA ILE A 274 6.06 2.37 -23.81
C ILE A 274 4.80 2.19 -24.66
N THR A 275 4.84 2.64 -25.90
CA THR A 275 3.83 2.33 -26.90
C THR A 275 4.34 1.19 -27.76
N THR A 276 3.62 0.09 -27.75
CA THR A 276 3.70 -0.91 -28.82
C THR A 276 2.68 -0.53 -29.86
N ASP A 277 3.02 -0.67 -31.14
CA ASP A 277 2.02 -0.58 -32.19
C ASP A 277 1.03 -1.74 -32.01
N ASP A 278 -0.25 -1.42 -31.78
CA ASP A 278 -1.29 -2.43 -31.57
C ASP A 278 -1.52 -3.26 -32.86
N ASP A 279 -1.21 -2.68 -34.02
CA ASP A 279 -1.35 -3.34 -35.32
C ASP A 279 -0.11 -4.20 -35.68
N ASP A 280 1.08 -3.83 -35.21
CA ASP A 280 2.33 -4.55 -35.50
C ASP A 280 3.17 -4.88 -34.25
N LYS A 281 2.90 -6.06 -33.69
CA LYS A 281 3.66 -6.64 -32.56
C LYS A 281 5.10 -7.05 -32.90
N THR A 282 5.51 -6.97 -34.16
CA THR A 282 6.90 -7.27 -34.57
C THR A 282 7.81 -6.06 -34.39
N LEU A 283 7.24 -4.85 -34.29
CA LEU A 283 8.00 -3.64 -34.05
C LEU A 283 8.48 -3.59 -32.59
N PRO A 284 9.72 -3.13 -32.35
CA PRO A 284 10.21 -2.92 -31.00
C PRO A 284 9.39 -1.84 -30.31
N ALA A 285 9.16 -2.03 -29.02
CA ALA A 285 8.41 -1.10 -28.20
C ALA A 285 9.11 0.29 -28.18
N GLU A 286 8.39 1.36 -28.53
CA GLU A 286 8.94 2.71 -28.57
C GLU A 286 8.62 3.45 -27.26
N ARG A 287 9.59 4.20 -26.74
CA ARG A 287 9.40 5.05 -25.56
C ARG A 287 8.74 6.34 -25.98
N VAL A 288 7.60 6.67 -25.36
CA VAL A 288 6.90 7.93 -25.60
C VAL A 288 7.63 9.07 -24.87
N PHE A 289 7.84 10.19 -25.54
CA PHE A 289 8.38 11.42 -24.95
C PHE A 289 7.31 12.51 -24.96
N SER A 290 7.16 13.24 -23.85
CA SER A 290 6.19 14.34 -23.75
C SER A 290 6.87 15.68 -24.07
N GLY A 291 6.50 16.28 -25.20
CA GLY A 291 6.69 17.70 -25.55
C GLY A 291 8.06 18.35 -25.27
N GLY A 292 8.92 18.41 -26.28
CA GLY A 292 10.00 19.41 -26.42
C GLY A 292 11.26 19.24 -25.57
N ALA A 293 11.22 18.46 -24.50
CA ALA A 293 12.39 18.01 -23.76
C ALA A 293 12.45 16.48 -23.82
N ALA A 294 13.66 15.90 -23.80
CA ALA A 294 13.90 14.44 -23.77
C ALA A 294 13.40 13.74 -22.49
N GLN A 295 12.33 14.24 -21.88
CA GLN A 295 11.68 13.65 -20.74
C GLN A 295 10.71 12.57 -21.23
N GLY A 296 11.05 11.31 -20.92
CA GLY A 296 10.14 10.20 -21.18
C GLY A 296 8.79 10.45 -20.51
N SER A 297 7.71 10.22 -21.25
CA SER A 297 6.37 10.19 -20.70
C SER A 297 6.28 9.01 -19.73
N THR A 298 5.54 9.19 -18.64
CA THR A 298 5.26 8.12 -17.69
C THR A 298 3.84 7.63 -17.95
N LYS A 299 3.62 6.31 -17.84
CA LYS A 299 2.28 5.74 -17.93
C LYS A 299 1.49 6.04 -16.66
N GLY A 300 2.20 6.16 -15.55
CA GLY A 300 1.65 6.64 -14.30
C GLY A 300 0.73 5.63 -13.61
N GLU A 301 0.87 4.36 -13.95
CA GLU A 301 0.12 3.26 -13.36
C GLU A 301 0.47 3.07 -11.90
N TYR A 302 1.74 3.26 -11.53
CA TYR A 302 2.14 3.09 -10.14
C TYR A 302 2.13 4.42 -9.38
N SER A 303 1.53 4.37 -8.19
CA SER A 303 1.52 5.44 -7.20
C SER A 303 1.78 4.86 -5.83
N TRP A 304 2.16 5.69 -4.87
CA TRP A 304 2.43 5.22 -3.52
C TRP A 304 1.87 6.16 -2.47
N PHE A 305 1.67 5.63 -1.27
CA PHE A 305 1.37 6.38 -0.05
C PHE A 305 2.10 5.74 1.13
N ALA A 306 2.08 6.40 2.28
CA ALA A 306 2.81 5.94 3.46
C ALA A 306 1.90 5.81 4.66
N THR A 307 2.07 4.76 5.46
CA THR A 307 1.46 4.63 6.78
C THR A 307 2.55 4.64 7.85
N LEU A 308 2.34 5.40 8.92
CA LEU A 308 3.22 5.49 10.07
C LEU A 308 2.47 4.97 11.29
N CYS A 309 2.98 3.92 11.92
CA CYS A 309 2.42 3.38 13.15
C CYS A 309 3.42 3.50 14.30
N PRO A 310 3.02 3.97 15.50
CA PRO A 310 3.91 3.99 16.65
C PRO A 310 4.45 2.59 16.93
N ARG A 311 5.74 2.49 17.25
CA ARG A 311 6.33 1.20 17.62
C ARG A 311 5.70 0.68 18.91
N GLU A 312 5.35 -0.60 18.92
CA GLU A 312 4.84 -1.31 20.09
C GLU A 312 5.87 -1.29 21.23
N VAL A 313 5.43 -0.88 22.41
CA VAL A 313 6.20 -1.04 23.66
C VAL A 313 5.72 -2.33 24.31
N THR A 314 6.45 -3.42 24.08
CA THR A 314 6.05 -4.77 24.53
C THR A 314 6.32 -5.04 26.01
N SER A 315 7.14 -4.23 26.69
CA SER A 315 7.41 -4.38 28.12
C SER A 315 7.07 -3.12 28.92
N SER A 316 6.18 -3.27 29.90
CA SER A 316 5.94 -2.27 30.96
C SER A 316 7.17 -1.99 31.84
N ILE A 317 8.20 -2.84 31.75
CA ILE A 317 9.43 -2.78 32.55
C ILE A 317 10.39 -1.69 32.05
N GLU A 318 10.33 -1.31 30.77
CA GLU A 318 11.34 -0.41 30.19
C GLU A 318 11.16 1.06 30.54
N VAL A 319 10.00 1.48 31.07
CA VAL A 319 9.77 2.91 31.28
C VAL A 319 8.96 3.21 32.55
N PRO A 320 9.58 3.22 33.74
CA PRO A 320 8.92 3.73 34.94
C PRO A 320 8.78 5.26 34.93
N ASN A 321 9.54 6.00 34.10
CA ASN A 321 9.64 7.48 34.17
C ASN A 321 10.02 8.22 32.86
N ALA A 322 10.02 7.62 31.66
CA ALA A 322 10.46 8.35 30.45
C ALA A 322 9.39 9.33 29.95
N ILE A 323 9.68 10.61 30.22
CA ILE A 323 9.03 11.81 29.67
C ILE A 323 9.26 11.94 28.15
N SER A 324 9.96 11.01 27.48
CA SER A 324 9.99 10.94 26.02
C SER A 324 10.15 9.50 25.58
N PRO A 325 9.05 8.76 25.38
CA PRO A 325 9.16 7.45 24.77
C PRO A 325 9.62 7.70 23.32
N GLU A 326 10.67 7.00 22.87
CA GLU A 326 11.33 7.25 21.58
C GLU A 326 10.29 7.46 20.45
N ASN A 327 10.40 8.54 19.67
CA ASN A 327 9.49 8.85 18.55
C ASN A 327 9.73 7.91 17.35
N LEU A 328 9.87 6.61 17.60
CA LEU A 328 10.05 5.59 16.58
C LEU A 328 8.70 5.11 16.08
N TYR A 329 8.58 5.15 14.76
CA TYR A 329 7.44 4.67 14.02
C TYR A 329 7.88 3.59 13.05
N THR A 330 7.03 2.59 12.85
CA THR A 330 7.11 1.73 11.67
C THR A 330 6.48 2.47 10.51
N LEU A 331 7.32 2.90 9.56
CA LEU A 331 6.90 3.41 8.26
C LEU A 331 6.68 2.24 7.33
N SER A 332 5.49 2.13 6.77
CA SER A 332 5.16 1.23 5.66
C SER A 332 4.87 2.06 4.41
N VAL A 333 5.68 1.89 3.37
CA VAL A 333 5.46 2.51 2.06
C VAL A 333 4.69 1.53 1.20
N VAL A 334 3.50 1.94 0.78
CA VAL A 334 2.53 1.09 0.09
C VAL A 334 2.49 1.52 -1.37
N VAL A 335 2.87 0.63 -2.28
CA VAL A 335 2.86 0.89 -3.72
C VAL A 335 1.63 0.23 -4.34
N CYS A 336 0.85 1.04 -5.05
CA CYS A 336 -0.38 0.63 -5.72
C CYS A 336 -0.25 0.79 -7.24
N LYS A 337 -0.71 -0.22 -7.99
CA LYS A 337 -0.88 -0.18 -9.44
C LYS A 337 -2.32 0.16 -9.77
N ARG A 338 -2.52 1.16 -10.61
CA ARG A 338 -3.82 1.74 -11.02
C ARG A 338 -4.72 2.01 -9.82
N ARG A 339 -4.13 2.63 -8.80
CA ARG A 339 -4.82 3.01 -7.57
C ARG A 339 -6.05 3.86 -7.93
N ASP A 340 -7.20 3.49 -7.40
CA ASP A 340 -8.36 4.37 -7.43
C ASP A 340 -8.12 5.55 -6.49
N ARG A 341 -8.10 6.76 -7.06
CA ARG A 341 -7.74 8.00 -6.36
C ARG A 341 -8.97 8.81 -5.95
N ALA A 342 -10.13 8.49 -6.52
CA ALA A 342 -11.34 9.27 -6.32
C ALA A 342 -12.07 8.75 -5.07
N PHE A 343 -12.34 9.65 -4.13
CA PHE A 343 -13.31 9.38 -3.08
C PHE A 343 -14.71 9.51 -3.66
N TYR A 344 -15.40 8.40 -3.86
CA TYR A 344 -16.83 8.39 -4.18
C TYR A 344 -17.64 7.95 -2.97
N VAL A 345 -18.64 8.74 -2.61
CA VAL A 345 -19.66 8.35 -1.63
C VAL A 345 -20.82 7.73 -2.40
N PRO A 346 -21.02 6.41 -2.31
CA PRO A 346 -22.16 5.79 -2.98
C PRO A 346 -23.47 6.25 -2.35
N ALA A 347 -24.48 6.41 -3.20
CA ALA A 347 -25.81 6.88 -2.82
C ALA A 347 -26.50 5.94 -1.81
N SER A 348 -26.19 4.64 -1.85
CA SER A 348 -26.55 3.67 -0.81
C SER A 348 -25.39 3.58 0.19
N GLY A 349 -25.57 4.08 1.41
CA GLY A 349 -24.56 4.04 2.49
C GLY A 349 -24.16 2.63 2.96
N GLN A 350 -24.44 1.59 2.18
CA GLN A 350 -24.12 0.18 2.44
C GLN A 350 -22.85 -0.27 1.73
N GLN A 351 -22.57 0.26 0.53
CA GLN A 351 -21.35 -0.08 -0.18
C GLN A 351 -20.29 0.89 0.26
N GLY A 352 -19.23 0.40 0.88
CA GLY A 352 -18.04 1.21 1.01
C GLY A 352 -17.58 1.66 -0.38
N PRO A 353 -16.87 2.78 -0.48
CA PRO A 353 -16.03 3.02 -1.66
C PRO A 353 -15.24 1.82 -2.18
N VAL A 354 -14.91 1.82 -3.47
CA VAL A 354 -14.17 0.70 -4.07
C VAL A 354 -12.69 0.69 -3.67
N GLY A 355 -12.07 1.87 -3.52
CA GLY A 355 -10.62 2.00 -3.31
C GLY A 355 -10.12 1.58 -1.92
N GLU A 356 -10.90 1.80 -0.87
CA GLU A 356 -10.51 1.52 0.52
C GLU A 356 -11.69 0.89 1.26
N ARG A 357 -11.57 -0.37 1.66
CA ARG A 357 -12.67 -1.11 2.27
C ARG A 357 -12.30 -1.65 3.65
N VAL A 358 -13.27 -1.70 4.56
CA VAL A 358 -13.09 -2.21 5.92
C VAL A 358 -13.84 -3.52 6.08
N VAL A 359 -13.18 -4.50 6.70
CA VAL A 359 -13.79 -5.78 7.10
C VAL A 359 -13.45 -6.07 8.57
N ALA A 360 -14.34 -6.77 9.26
CA ALA A 360 -14.07 -7.25 10.61
C ALA A 360 -13.12 -8.47 10.56
N VAL A 361 -12.24 -8.56 11.56
CA VAL A 361 -11.49 -9.80 11.83
C VAL A 361 -12.20 -10.50 12.99
N THR A 362 -12.90 -11.60 12.69
CA THR A 362 -13.72 -12.31 13.68
C THR A 362 -12.94 -13.39 14.43
N SER A 363 -11.82 -13.85 13.86
CA SER A 363 -10.93 -14.83 14.50
C SER A 363 -9.50 -14.69 13.96
N THR A 364 -8.51 -14.96 14.80
CA THR A 364 -7.10 -15.15 14.41
C THR A 364 -6.56 -16.45 14.98
N ALA A 365 -5.63 -17.08 14.27
CA ALA A 365 -4.82 -18.18 14.77
C ALA A 365 -3.38 -18.08 14.28
N ASN A 366 -2.44 -18.67 15.01
CA ASN A 366 -1.07 -18.94 14.56
C ASN A 366 -0.20 -17.72 14.22
N PHE A 367 -0.45 -16.56 14.83
CA PHE A 367 0.36 -15.34 14.66
C PHE A 367 1.65 -15.27 15.49
N LYS A 368 2.23 -16.43 15.85
CA LYS A 368 3.44 -16.51 16.67
C LYS A 368 4.56 -17.15 15.85
N GLY A 369 5.73 -16.51 15.79
CA GLY A 369 6.92 -17.06 15.14
C GLY A 369 7.36 -16.34 13.85
N GLY A 370 6.81 -15.17 13.56
CA GLY A 370 7.24 -14.22 12.55
C GLY A 370 6.85 -14.57 11.11
N SER A 371 5.91 -15.50 10.91
CA SER A 371 5.50 -16.00 9.58
C SER A 371 4.04 -15.65 9.23
N GLY A 372 3.50 -14.61 9.85
CA GLY A 372 2.09 -14.23 9.76
C GLY A 372 1.17 -15.19 10.51
N GLY A 373 -0.05 -15.39 10.02
CA GLY A 373 -1.08 -16.18 10.70
C GLY A 373 -2.36 -16.37 9.88
N ARG A 374 -3.36 -17.03 10.46
CA ARG A 374 -4.67 -17.28 9.85
C ARG A 374 -5.71 -16.34 10.42
N VAL A 375 -6.55 -15.74 9.58
CA VAL A 375 -7.66 -14.88 10.00
C VAL A 375 -8.96 -15.26 9.33
N ILE A 376 -10.08 -14.99 10.00
CA ILE A 376 -11.39 -14.98 9.37
C ILE A 376 -11.79 -13.53 9.16
N LEU A 377 -11.88 -13.14 7.89
CA LEU A 377 -12.40 -11.85 7.48
C LEU A 377 -13.91 -11.95 7.34
N SER A 378 -14.65 -10.94 7.77
CA SER A 378 -16.11 -10.93 7.68
C SER A 378 -16.63 -9.52 7.44
N ALA A 379 -17.61 -9.37 6.57
CA ALA A 379 -18.30 -8.11 6.35
C ALA A 379 -19.75 -8.35 5.92
N ALA A 380 -20.56 -7.31 6.02
CA ALA A 380 -21.90 -7.29 5.48
C ALA A 380 -21.86 -7.49 3.97
N ARG A 381 -22.88 -8.19 3.50
CA ARG A 381 -23.16 -8.39 2.09
C ARG A 381 -24.11 -7.30 1.62
N ASP A 382 -23.88 -6.70 0.46
CA ASP A 382 -24.89 -5.82 -0.13
C ASP A 382 -25.92 -6.66 -0.90
N PRO A 383 -27.19 -6.75 -0.45
CA PRO A 383 -28.21 -7.52 -1.15
C PRO A 383 -28.56 -6.93 -2.53
N LEU A 384 -28.30 -5.65 -2.78
CA LEU A 384 -28.64 -5.00 -4.04
C LEU A 384 -27.56 -5.17 -5.11
N ASN A 385 -26.31 -5.38 -4.71
CA ASN A 385 -25.14 -5.38 -5.59
C ASN A 385 -24.10 -6.43 -5.15
N ALA A 386 -24.50 -7.70 -5.13
CA ALA A 386 -23.63 -8.81 -4.70
C ALA A 386 -22.31 -8.89 -5.50
N ASP A 387 -22.32 -8.50 -6.78
CA ASP A 387 -21.13 -8.52 -7.64
C ASP A 387 -20.04 -7.52 -7.19
N GLN A 388 -20.37 -6.59 -6.30
CA GLN A 388 -19.41 -5.63 -5.71
C GLN A 388 -18.94 -6.03 -4.31
N ASP A 389 -19.28 -7.24 -3.88
CA ASP A 389 -18.82 -7.80 -2.62
C ASP A 389 -17.29 -8.00 -2.66
N ILE A 390 -16.65 -7.58 -1.59
CA ILE A 390 -15.18 -7.60 -1.43
C ILE A 390 -14.64 -9.02 -1.50
N SER A 391 -15.44 -9.97 -1.05
CA SER A 391 -15.12 -11.40 -1.03
C SER A 391 -14.64 -11.88 -2.39
N GLU A 392 -15.24 -11.36 -3.47
CA GLU A 392 -14.89 -11.71 -4.84
C GLU A 392 -13.72 -10.91 -5.40
N SER A 393 -13.25 -9.84 -4.77
CA SER A 393 -12.05 -9.12 -5.20
C SER A 393 -10.76 -9.65 -4.58
N LEU A 394 -10.82 -10.21 -3.38
CA LEU A 394 -9.63 -10.64 -2.62
C LEU A 394 -8.97 -11.87 -3.27
N ARG A 395 -7.67 -11.79 -3.55
CA ARG A 395 -6.86 -12.84 -4.18
C ARG A 395 -5.58 -13.11 -3.40
N ALA A 396 -4.99 -14.29 -3.65
CA ALA A 396 -3.64 -14.57 -3.20
C ALA A 396 -2.68 -13.60 -3.89
N GLY A 397 -1.75 -13.04 -3.13
CA GLY A 397 -0.84 -11.99 -3.57
C GLY A 397 -1.28 -10.57 -3.16
N ASP A 398 -2.56 -10.36 -2.84
CA ASP A 398 -3.06 -9.06 -2.38
C ASP A 398 -2.52 -8.70 -0.99
N TRP A 399 -2.72 -7.45 -0.59
CA TRP A 399 -2.31 -6.94 0.72
C TRP A 399 -3.49 -6.50 1.57
N VAL A 400 -3.39 -6.77 2.87
CA VAL A 400 -4.36 -6.33 3.87
C VAL A 400 -3.63 -5.66 5.02
N MET A 401 -4.19 -4.58 5.54
CA MET A 401 -3.68 -3.92 6.75
C MET A 401 -4.56 -4.32 7.94
N LEU A 402 -3.99 -5.00 8.93
CA LEU A 402 -4.68 -5.24 10.19
C LEU A 402 -4.46 -4.05 11.12
N CYS A 403 -5.52 -3.58 11.77
CA CYS A 403 -5.49 -2.46 12.70
C CYS A 403 -6.23 -2.80 13.99
N ARG A 404 -5.67 -2.33 15.12
CA ARG A 404 -6.28 -2.43 16.44
C ARG A 404 -5.88 -1.28 17.35
N GLU A 405 -6.76 -0.94 18.29
CA GLU A 405 -6.44 -0.02 19.39
C GLU A 405 -5.85 -0.81 20.57
N GLN A 406 -4.63 -0.47 20.97
CA GLN A 406 -3.96 -1.02 22.14
C GLN A 406 -3.91 0.03 23.27
N ALA A 407 -4.18 -0.41 24.49
CA ALA A 407 -3.94 0.39 25.69
C ALA A 407 -2.44 0.45 26.01
N PHE A 408 -1.91 1.65 26.24
CA PHE A 408 -0.52 1.84 26.63
C PHE A 408 -0.35 1.79 28.16
N PRO A 409 0.76 1.24 28.67
CA PRO A 409 1.15 1.42 30.07
C PRO A 409 1.25 2.93 30.38
N GLY A 410 0.53 3.42 31.38
CA GLY A 410 0.42 4.86 31.67
C GLY A 410 -0.86 5.53 31.17
N GLY A 411 -1.74 4.78 30.50
CA GLY A 411 -3.06 5.24 30.08
C GLY A 411 -3.10 5.71 28.63
N GLY A 412 -4.32 5.76 28.09
CA GLY A 412 -4.59 6.09 26.69
C GLY A 412 -4.62 4.86 25.78
N LEU A 413 -5.24 5.05 24.62
CA LEU A 413 -5.31 4.10 23.52
C LEU A 413 -4.50 4.65 22.37
N GLY A 414 -3.70 3.80 21.72
CA GLY A 414 -3.09 4.14 20.44
C GLY A 414 -3.36 3.05 19.41
N THR A 415 -3.36 3.48 18.16
CA THR A 415 -3.67 2.63 17.02
C THR A 415 -2.39 1.98 16.52
N ILE A 416 -2.44 0.67 16.35
CA ILE A 416 -1.37 -0.11 15.76
C ILE A 416 -1.92 -0.77 14.52
N CYS A 417 -1.19 -0.60 13.42
CA CYS A 417 -1.51 -1.25 12.17
C CYS A 417 -0.27 -1.94 11.59
N ARG A 418 -0.49 -3.06 10.90
CA ARG A 418 0.53 -3.87 10.25
C ARG A 418 0.01 -4.34 8.90
N TRP A 419 0.89 -4.32 7.91
CA TRP A 419 0.58 -4.83 6.58
C TRP A 419 0.94 -6.31 6.48
N TYR A 420 0.06 -7.05 5.80
CA TYR A 420 0.17 -8.47 5.59
C TYR A 420 -0.11 -8.80 4.14
N ARG A 421 0.66 -9.75 3.61
CA ARG A 421 0.41 -10.31 2.28
C ARG A 421 -0.52 -11.51 2.40
N VAL A 422 -1.51 -11.58 1.53
CA VAL A 422 -2.42 -12.73 1.43
C VAL A 422 -1.69 -13.86 0.72
N LEU A 423 -1.42 -14.97 1.41
CA LEU A 423 -0.80 -16.15 0.81
C LEU A 423 -1.83 -17.04 0.13
N THR A 424 -2.90 -17.34 0.86
CA THR A 424 -3.98 -18.19 0.39
C THR A 424 -5.26 -17.82 1.11
N LEU A 425 -6.38 -18.25 0.56
CA LEU A 425 -7.73 -17.96 1.00
C LEU A 425 -8.61 -19.15 0.63
N ASP A 426 -9.60 -19.43 1.47
CA ASP A 426 -10.52 -20.54 1.21
C ASP A 426 -11.28 -20.31 -0.09
N ILE A 427 -11.50 -21.37 -0.88
CA ILE A 427 -12.11 -21.26 -2.22
C ILE A 427 -13.55 -20.74 -2.10
N GLU A 428 -14.29 -21.24 -1.13
CA GLU A 428 -15.69 -20.89 -0.88
C GLU A 428 -15.79 -19.79 0.17
N THR A 429 -16.73 -18.88 -0.05
CA THR A 429 -17.10 -17.83 0.90
C THR A 429 -18.31 -18.29 1.68
N ASP A 430 -18.18 -18.37 3.00
CA ASP A 430 -19.30 -18.74 3.87
C ASP A 430 -20.27 -17.56 3.96
N ILE A 431 -21.47 -17.72 3.40
CA ILE A 431 -22.53 -16.70 3.45
C ILE A 431 -23.46 -17.04 4.62
N SER A 432 -23.38 -16.25 5.69
CA SER A 432 -24.22 -16.43 6.87
C SER A 432 -25.57 -15.75 6.67
N ALA A 433 -26.65 -16.54 6.59
CA ALA A 433 -28.04 -16.09 6.50
C ALA A 433 -28.33 -15.01 5.42
N GLY A 434 -27.48 -14.93 4.38
CA GLY A 434 -27.59 -13.95 3.29
C GLY A 434 -27.18 -12.52 3.64
N THR A 435 -26.79 -12.21 4.88
CA THR A 435 -26.55 -10.84 5.35
C THR A 435 -25.07 -10.50 5.50
N SER A 436 -24.22 -11.49 5.71
CA SER A 436 -22.78 -11.32 5.80
C SER A 436 -22.04 -12.45 5.11
N TRP A 437 -20.84 -12.16 4.65
CA TRP A 437 -19.90 -13.15 4.17
C TRP A 437 -18.73 -13.27 5.15
N SER A 438 -18.17 -14.47 5.25
CA SER A 438 -16.93 -14.73 5.93
C SER A 438 -15.99 -15.55 5.05
N ARG A 439 -14.69 -15.27 5.15
CA ARG A 439 -13.67 -15.99 4.40
C ARG A 439 -12.44 -16.20 5.27
N ASN A 440 -11.91 -17.40 5.22
CA ASN A 440 -10.65 -17.70 5.85
C ASN A 440 -9.47 -17.30 4.97
N VAL A 441 -8.48 -16.66 5.57
CA VAL A 441 -7.33 -16.11 4.88
C VAL A 441 -6.06 -16.43 5.66
N VAL A 442 -5.04 -16.89 4.96
CA VAL A 442 -3.69 -17.06 5.50
C VAL A 442 -2.84 -15.87 5.07
N LEU A 443 -2.25 -15.22 6.06
CA LEU A 443 -1.49 -13.99 5.95
C LEU A 443 -0.01 -14.26 6.23
N ASP A 444 0.85 -13.60 5.47
CA ASP A 444 2.30 -13.53 5.69
C ASP A 444 2.68 -12.13 6.19
N GLY A 445 3.51 -12.05 7.21
CA GLY A 445 3.90 -10.79 7.84
C GLY A 445 4.35 -10.92 9.30
N PRO A 446 4.49 -9.80 10.02
CA PRO A 446 4.93 -9.78 11.41
C PRO A 446 3.91 -10.42 12.37
N ASP A 447 4.37 -10.84 13.55
CA ASP A 447 3.48 -11.39 14.58
C ASP A 447 2.36 -10.42 14.96
N TRP A 448 1.15 -10.95 15.19
CA TRP A 448 -0.01 -10.23 15.70
C TRP A 448 -0.30 -10.71 17.13
N VAL A 449 0.32 -10.06 18.09
CA VAL A 449 0.37 -10.51 19.49
C VAL A 449 -0.86 -10.12 20.32
N PHE A 450 -1.91 -9.57 19.70
CA PHE A 450 -3.06 -9.07 20.43
C PHE A 450 -4.15 -10.13 20.62
N ASP A 451 -4.52 -10.38 21.87
CA ASP A 451 -5.60 -11.31 22.21
C ASP A 451 -7.00 -10.72 21.94
N PHE A 452 -7.93 -11.52 21.42
CA PHE A 452 -9.30 -11.10 21.02
C PHE A 452 -10.25 -10.87 22.20
N THR A 453 -9.77 -11.07 23.43
CA THR A 453 -10.53 -10.90 24.66
C THR A 453 -10.81 -9.45 25.06
N ASN A 454 -10.16 -8.45 24.44
CA ASN A 454 -10.38 -7.03 24.78
C ASN A 454 -11.51 -6.37 23.98
N ALA A 455 -12.12 -5.35 24.58
CA ALA A 455 -13.24 -4.55 24.05
C ALA A 455 -13.00 -3.83 22.71
N ASN A 456 -11.76 -3.80 22.21
CA ASN A 456 -11.41 -3.13 20.95
C ASN A 456 -11.25 -4.15 19.83
N PRO A 457 -12.16 -4.17 18.83
CA PRO A 457 -12.14 -5.15 17.75
C PRO A 457 -10.95 -4.93 16.83
N THR A 458 -10.36 -6.04 16.35
CA THR A 458 -9.38 -6.00 15.24
C THR A 458 -10.15 -5.82 13.94
N GLN A 459 -9.69 -4.89 13.10
CA GLN A 459 -10.25 -4.68 11.77
C GLN A 459 -9.18 -4.82 10.71
N ALA A 460 -9.61 -5.19 9.51
CA ALA A 460 -8.78 -5.29 8.34
C ALA A 460 -9.20 -4.22 7.34
N THR A 461 -8.22 -3.52 6.78
CA THR A 461 -8.40 -2.57 5.68
C THR A 461 -7.83 -3.19 4.41
N LEU A 462 -8.66 -3.21 3.38
CA LEU A 462 -8.33 -3.71 2.04
C LEU A 462 -8.21 -2.51 1.11
N VAL A 463 -7.07 -2.39 0.44
CA VAL A 463 -6.79 -1.31 -0.50
C VAL A 463 -6.59 -1.94 -1.87
N SER A 464 -7.35 -1.44 -2.85
CA SER A 464 -7.28 -1.99 -4.21
C SER A 464 -5.93 -1.69 -4.87
N GLY A 465 -5.42 -2.66 -5.62
CA GLY A 465 -4.24 -2.50 -6.46
C GLY A 465 -2.91 -2.43 -5.72
N VAL A 466 -2.84 -2.72 -4.41
CA VAL A 466 -1.55 -2.80 -3.70
C VAL A 466 -0.71 -3.95 -4.27
N VAL A 467 0.50 -3.64 -4.72
CA VAL A 467 1.42 -4.62 -5.32
C VAL A 467 2.51 -5.01 -4.33
N THR A 468 3.04 -4.03 -3.59
CA THR A 468 4.05 -4.28 -2.57
C THR A 468 3.95 -3.30 -1.41
N VAL A 469 4.47 -3.73 -0.27
CA VAL A 469 4.66 -2.89 0.92
C VAL A 469 6.07 -3.10 1.42
N VAL A 470 6.80 -2.02 1.69
CA VAL A 470 8.12 -2.05 2.31
C VAL A 470 8.05 -1.32 3.64
N GLU A 471 8.58 -1.94 4.68
CA GLU A 471 8.57 -1.39 6.04
C GLU A 471 9.97 -0.99 6.51
N ARG A 472 10.05 0.09 7.29
CA ARG A 472 11.26 0.57 7.93
C ARG A 472 10.92 1.28 9.23
N VAL A 473 11.70 1.06 10.29
CA VAL A 473 11.59 1.83 11.53
C VAL A 473 12.33 3.16 11.36
N ILE A 474 11.66 4.26 11.66
CA ILE A 474 12.20 5.62 11.52
C ILE A 474 11.83 6.51 12.70
N PRO A 475 12.65 7.53 13.03
CA PRO A 475 12.24 8.60 13.91
C PRO A 475 11.30 9.59 13.20
N VAL A 476 10.29 10.07 13.92
CA VAL A 476 9.40 11.16 13.51
C VAL A 476 9.70 12.40 14.37
N HIS A 477 9.81 13.55 13.71
CA HIS A 477 10.29 14.80 14.32
C HIS A 477 9.21 15.89 14.38
#